data_AF-A0A7Z0EIK2-F1
#
_entry.id   AF-A0A7Z0EIK2-F1
#
_cell.length_a   1.000
_cell.length_b   1.000
_cell.length_c   1.000
_cell.angle_alpha   90.00
_cell.angle_beta   90.00
_cell.angle_gamma   90.00
#
_symmetry.space_group_name_H-M   'P 1'
#
loop_
_entity.id
_entity.type
_entity.pdbx_description
1 polymer ?
#
loop_
_entity_poly.entity_id
_entity_poly.type
_entity_poly.pdbx_seq_one_letter_code
_entity_poly.pdbx_strand_id
1 'polypeptide(L)'
;MNDHHGMDLAALRRVFTVTGEALSERYVALHDRAEDSFEVERWLDRAIELRDQRRGADHSDRETLLHFIGDWSNTLRDLDLMEEICGR
;
A
#
# COMPACT_ATOMS: atom_id res chain seq x y z
N MET A 1 6.98 34.26 -8.99
CA MET A 1 7.76 33.03 -8.77
C MET A 1 6.76 31.95 -8.43
N ASN A 2 6.41 31.10 -9.40
CA ASN A 2 5.47 29.99 -9.19
C ASN A 2 6.30 28.72 -9.08
N ASP A 3 6.60 28.32 -7.84
CA ASP A 3 7.17 27.02 -7.54
C ASP A 3 6.12 25.92 -7.77
N HIS A 4 5.96 25.50 -9.03
CA HIS A 4 5.22 24.30 -9.41
C HIS A 4 6.09 23.03 -9.23
N HIS A 5 6.88 22.94 -8.15
CA HIS A 5 7.80 21.81 -7.94
C HIS A 5 7.41 20.88 -6.78
N GLY A 6 6.11 20.78 -6.50
CA GLY A 6 5.52 19.74 -5.68
C GLY A 6 4.38 19.07 -6.46
N MET A 7 4.27 17.74 -6.35
CA MET A 7 3.10 17.01 -6.85
C MET A 7 1.83 17.66 -6.26
N ASP A 8 0.93 18.12 -7.12
CA ASP A 8 -0.34 18.71 -6.70
C ASP A 8 -1.18 17.70 -5.91
N LEU A 9 -2.02 18.17 -4.99
CA LEU A 9 -2.80 17.32 -4.09
C LEU A 9 -3.68 16.32 -4.87
N ALA A 10 -4.21 16.71 -6.04
CA ALA A 10 -4.98 15.78 -6.87
C ALA A 10 -4.11 14.64 -7.42
N ALA A 11 -2.85 14.92 -7.78
CA ALA A 11 -1.92 13.88 -8.19
C ALA A 11 -1.51 12.98 -7.01
N LEU A 12 -1.30 13.55 -5.82
CA LEU A 12 -1.02 12.75 -4.61
C LEU A 12 -2.17 11.82 -4.24
N ARG A 13 -3.42 12.28 -4.29
CA ARG A 13 -4.59 11.43 -4.03
C ARG A 13 -4.69 10.27 -5.02
N ARG A 14 -4.33 10.50 -6.28
CA ARG A 14 -4.26 9.43 -7.30
C ARG A 14 -3.17 8.42 -6.97
N VAL A 15 -1.95 8.87 -6.66
CA VAL A 15 -0.85 7.98 -6.27
C VAL A 15 -1.21 7.19 -5.02
N PHE A 16 -1.74 7.83 -3.98
CA PHE A 16 -2.24 7.18 -2.77
C PHE A 16 -3.25 6.07 -3.08
N THR A 17 -4.22 6.36 -3.96
CA THR A 17 -5.24 5.36 -4.36
C THR A 17 -4.60 4.18 -5.06
N VAL A 18 -3.76 4.43 -6.07
CA VAL A 18 -3.11 3.39 -6.87
C VAL A 18 -2.15 2.54 -6.03
N THR A 19 -1.32 3.16 -5.20
CA THR A 19 -0.38 2.44 -4.32
C THR A 19 -1.14 1.58 -3.30
N GLY A 20 -2.22 2.12 -2.70
CA GLY A 20 -3.07 1.36 -1.78
C GLY A 20 -3.84 0.22 -2.44
N GLU A 21 -4.18 0.34 -3.73
CA GLU A 21 -4.78 -0.76 -4.50
C GLU A 21 -3.76 -1.83 -4.82
N ALA A 22 -2.60 -1.45 -5.34
CA ALA A 22 -1.51 -2.39 -5.63
C ALA A 22 -1.10 -3.20 -4.40
N LEU A 23 -0.97 -2.55 -3.23
CA LEU A 23 -0.65 -3.27 -1.99
C LEU A 23 -1.80 -4.19 -1.53
N SER A 24 -3.06 -3.78 -1.72
CA SER A 24 -4.21 -4.64 -1.42
C SER A 24 -4.23 -5.87 -2.33
N GLU A 25 -3.98 -5.71 -3.62
CA GLU A 25 -3.89 -6.82 -4.58
C GLU A 25 -2.76 -7.76 -4.23
N ARG A 26 -1.62 -7.22 -3.80
CA ARG A 26 -0.47 -8.00 -3.31
C ARG A 26 -0.83 -8.87 -2.12
N TYR A 27 -1.51 -8.32 -1.12
CA TYR A 27 -1.96 -9.10 0.04
C TYR A 27 -2.97 -10.19 -0.33
N VAL A 28 -3.88 -9.93 -1.28
CA VAL A 28 -4.81 -10.95 -1.79
C VAL A 28 -4.04 -12.07 -2.49
N ALA A 29 -3.05 -11.75 -3.33
CA ALA A 29 -2.25 -12.77 -4.00
C ALA A 29 -1.44 -13.63 -3.02
N LEU A 30 -0.94 -13.03 -1.93
CA LEU A 30 -0.25 -13.76 -0.85
C LEU A 30 -1.22 -14.63 -0.04
N HIS A 31 -2.41 -14.12 0.26
CA HIS A 31 -3.48 -14.90 0.88
C HIS A 31 -3.85 -16.13 0.03
N ASP A 32 -4.01 -15.97 -1.28
CA ASP A 32 -4.41 -17.06 -2.17
C ASP A 32 -3.33 -18.14 -2.34
N ARG A 33 -2.07 -17.81 -2.03
CA ARG A 33 -0.91 -18.72 -2.09
C ARG A 33 -0.46 -19.24 -0.72
N ALA A 34 -1.11 -18.78 0.35
CA ALA A 34 -0.78 -19.19 1.71
C ALA A 34 -1.04 -20.69 1.88
N GLU A 35 -0.09 -21.39 2.51
CA GLU A 35 -0.18 -22.85 2.67
C GLU A 35 -0.82 -23.25 3.99
N ASP A 36 -0.72 -22.38 4.99
CA ASP A 36 -1.25 -22.61 6.33
C ASP A 36 -2.23 -21.51 6.77
N SER A 37 -3.05 -21.87 7.75
CA SER A 37 -4.10 -20.98 8.26
C SER A 37 -3.55 -19.71 8.90
N PHE A 38 -2.33 -19.74 9.43
CA PHE A 38 -1.71 -18.57 10.04
C PHE A 38 -1.33 -17.53 8.98
N GLU A 39 -0.75 -17.96 7.85
CA GLU A 39 -0.47 -17.08 6.72
C GLU A 39 -1.76 -16.51 6.10
N VAL A 40 -2.79 -17.34 5.93
CA VAL A 40 -4.12 -16.91 5.45
C VAL A 40 -4.68 -15.79 6.31
N GLU A 41 -4.76 -15.99 7.64
CA GLU A 41 -5.27 -14.99 8.57
C GLU A 41 -4.41 -13.72 8.55
N ARG A 42 -3.08 -13.87 8.54
CA ARG A 42 -2.14 -12.74 8.49
C ARG A 42 -2.39 -11.84 7.28
N TRP A 43 -2.52 -12.41 6.08
CA TRP A 43 -2.69 -11.61 4.87
C TRP A 43 -4.09 -10.99 4.76
N LEU A 44 -5.11 -11.69 5.27
CA LEU A 44 -6.45 -11.13 5.38
C LEU A 44 -6.49 -9.92 6.32
N ASP A 45 -5.88 -10.03 7.50
CA ASP A 45 -5.80 -8.93 8.47
C ASP A 45 -5.07 -7.72 7.89
N ARG A 46 -3.96 -7.94 7.16
CA ARG A 46 -3.22 -6.86 6.48
C ARG A 46 -4.06 -6.16 5.41
N ALA A 47 -4.85 -6.91 4.64
CA ALA A 47 -5.76 -6.32 3.67
C ALA A 47 -6.89 -5.50 4.33
N ILE A 48 -7.38 -5.95 5.49
CA ILE A 48 -8.40 -5.22 6.27
C ILE A 48 -7.81 -3.94 6.85
N GLU A 49 -6.64 -4.02 7.50
CA GLU A 49 -5.95 -2.87 8.08
C GLU A 49 -5.66 -1.80 7.03
N LEU A 50 -5.17 -2.20 5.85
CA LEU A 50 -4.92 -1.28 4.74
C LEU A 50 -6.20 -0.56 4.28
N ARG A 51 -7.33 -1.28 4.22
CA ARG A 51 -8.63 -0.68 3.86
C ARG A 51 -9.11 0.31 4.90
N ASP A 52 -8.87 0.03 6.18
CA ASP A 52 -9.20 0.95 7.28
C ASP A 52 -8.33 2.21 7.22
N GLN A 53 -7.02 2.06 7.06
CA GLN A 53 -6.09 3.19 6.85
C GLN A 53 -6.52 4.06 5.66
N ARG A 54 -6.87 3.45 4.52
CA ARG A 54 -7.36 4.18 3.34
C ARG A 54 -8.63 4.97 3.62
N ARG A 55 -9.56 4.43 4.41
CA ARG A 55 -10.81 5.12 4.78
C ARG A 55 -10.60 6.22 5.80
N GLY A 56 -9.69 6.01 6.76
CA GLY A 56 -9.40 6.94 7.84
C GLY A 56 -8.44 8.08 7.46
N ALA A 57 -7.69 7.95 6.36
CA ALA A 57 -6.75 8.98 5.92
C ALA A 57 -7.45 10.32 5.61
N ASP A 58 -6.88 11.42 6.08
CA ASP A 58 -7.30 12.75 5.64
C ASP A 58 -6.76 12.99 4.21
N HIS A 59 -7.66 12.96 3.24
CA HIS A 59 -7.31 13.12 1.83
C HIS A 59 -7.05 14.58 1.41
N SER A 60 -7.25 15.53 2.32
CA SER A 60 -6.89 16.94 2.14
C SER A 60 -5.49 17.25 2.67
N ASP A 61 -4.96 16.37 3.52
CA ASP A 61 -3.67 16.54 4.16
C ASP A 61 -2.55 15.92 3.34
N ARG A 62 -1.66 16.78 2.84
CA ARG A 62 -0.56 16.38 1.96
C ARG A 62 0.45 15.47 2.64
N GLU A 63 0.78 15.76 3.90
CA GLU A 63 1.82 15.03 4.63
C GLU A 63 1.36 13.62 4.98
N THR A 64 0.09 13.48 5.38
CA THR A 64 -0.59 12.22 5.62
C THR A 64 -0.58 11.35 4.37
N LEU A 65 -0.96 11.89 3.21
CA LEU A 65 -0.93 11.13 1.96
C LEU A 65 0.50 10.69 1.59
N LEU A 66 1.49 11.58 1.74
CA LEU A 66 2.89 11.24 1.45
C LEU A 66 3.43 10.17 2.39
N HIS A 67 3.07 10.23 3.67
CA HIS A 67 3.45 9.22 4.66
C HIS A 67 2.93 7.84 4.24
N PHE A 68 1.62 7.72 3.97
CA PHE A 68 1.04 6.46 3.52
C PHE A 68 1.62 5.97 2.19
N ILE A 69 1.79 6.86 1.20
CA ILE A 69 2.40 6.49 -0.08
C ILE A 69 3.81 5.93 0.14
N GLY A 70 4.63 6.58 0.98
CA GLY A 70 5.98 6.14 1.29
C GLY A 70 6.01 4.77 1.95
N ASP A 71 5.22 4.60 3.02
CA ASP A 71 5.14 3.34 3.76
C ASP A 71 4.64 2.18 2.90
N TRP A 72 3.56 2.39 2.14
CA TRP A 72 3.01 1.35 1.28
C TRP A 72 3.93 1.02 0.10
N SER A 73 4.64 2.01 -0.46
CA SER A 73 5.62 1.76 -1.52
C SER A 73 6.82 0.96 -1.01
N ASN A 74 7.30 1.26 0.20
CA ASN A 74 8.36 0.47 0.84
C ASN A 74 7.88 -0.96 1.10
N THR A 75 6.67 -1.11 1.62
CA THR A 75 6.07 -2.43 1.88
C THR A 75 5.93 -3.25 0.59
N LEU A 76 5.44 -2.65 -0.49
CA LEU A 76 5.38 -3.30 -1.80
C LEU A 76 6.75 -3.79 -2.24
N ARG A 77 7.77 -2.93 -2.18
CA ARG A 77 9.14 -3.31 -2.55
C ARG A 77 9.66 -4.47 -1.70
N ASP A 78 9.41 -4.45 -0.40
CA ASP A 78 9.86 -5.51 0.50
C ASP A 78 9.14 -6.84 0.19
N LEU A 79 7.85 -6.80 -0.15
CA LEU A 79 7.08 -7.99 -0.57
C LEU A 79 7.51 -8.54 -1.92
N ASP A 80 7.87 -7.68 -2.88
CA ASP A 80 8.46 -8.10 -4.17
C ASP A 80 9.83 -8.75 -3.95
N LEU A 81 10.68 -8.15 -3.11
CA LEU A 81 11.99 -8.71 -2.77
C LEU A 81 11.85 -10.06 -2.06
N MET A 82 10.89 -10.22 -1.16
CA MET A 82 10.60 -11.50 -0.53
C MET A 82 10.20 -12.57 -1.54
N GLU A 83 9.38 -12.24 -2.54
CA GLU A 83 9.02 -13.20 -3.60
C GLU A 83 10.22 -13.61 -4.46
N GLU A 84 11.09 -12.65 -4.81
CA GLU A 84 12.30 -12.95 -5.59
C GLU A 84 13.25 -13.89 -4.82
N ILE A 85 13.44 -13.64 -3.52
CA ILE A 85 14.34 -14.43 -2.68
C ILE A 85 13.74 -15.80 -2.35
N CYS A 86 12.45 -15.85 -2.00
CA CYS A 86 11.78 -17.10 -1.64
C CYS A 86 11.39 -17.95 -2.85
N GLY A 87 11.58 -17.45 -4.08
CA GLY A 87 11.51 -18.22 -5.31
C GLY A 87 10.26 -19.08 -5.43
N ARG A 88 9.09 -18.47 -5.20
CA ARG A 88 7.80 -19.14 -5.38
C ARG A 88 7.10 -18.63 -6.64
#